data_AF-A0A0R0AHW8-F1
#
_entry.id   AF-A0A0R0AHW8-F1
#
_cell.length_a   1.000
_cell.length_b   1.000
_cell.length_c   1.000
_cell.angle_alpha   90.00
_cell.angle_beta   90.00
_cell.angle_gamma   90.00
#
_symmetry.space_group_name_H-M   'P 1'
#
loop_
_entity.id
_entity.type
_entity.pdbx_description
1 polymer ?
#
loop_
_entity_poly.entity_id
_entity_poly.type
_entity_poly.pdbx_seq_one_letter_code
_entity_poly.pdbx_strand_id
1 'polypeptide(L)'
;MSPAAPDPDDGQAALAPLLRKLNLRAGTPALWLGVPDDVRDLFEPWPAPKPRERAEGEAGFGLAFAITQEELDTRLQALATHCPGDAVLWIAYPKQTSRRYRCEFNRDSGWDRAGELGLEPVRMVAIDADWSALRLRRVQYIKQLKRDPARRWTP
;
A
#
# COMPACT_ATOMS: atom_id res chain seq x y z
N MET A 1 33.97 -10.35 -18.09
CA MET A 1 33.48 -10.47 -16.71
C MET A 1 32.31 -9.52 -16.56
N SER A 2 31.08 -10.01 -16.50
CA SER A 2 29.94 -9.17 -16.09
C SER A 2 30.09 -8.85 -14.59
N PRO A 3 29.76 -7.63 -14.13
CA PRO A 3 29.79 -7.35 -12.70
C PRO A 3 28.83 -8.29 -11.96
N ALA A 4 29.26 -8.76 -10.80
CA ALA A 4 28.37 -9.49 -9.89
C ALA A 4 27.15 -8.61 -9.60
N ALA A 5 25.95 -9.20 -9.61
CA ALA A 5 24.76 -8.49 -9.16
C ALA A 5 25.03 -7.96 -7.73
N PRO A 6 24.65 -6.71 -7.42
CA PRO A 6 24.85 -6.15 -6.09
C PRO A 6 24.19 -7.05 -5.04
N ASP A 7 24.77 -7.10 -3.84
CA ASP A 7 24.19 -7.85 -2.72
C ASP A 7 22.76 -7.33 -2.48
N PRO A 8 21.74 -8.21 -2.38
CA PRO A 8 20.36 -7.78 -2.12
C PRO A 8 20.21 -6.87 -0.88
N ASP A 9 21.12 -6.95 0.09
CA ASP A 9 21.12 -6.06 1.27
C ASP A 9 21.59 -4.63 0.95
N ASP A 10 22.48 -4.43 -0.02
CA ASP A 10 22.96 -3.09 -0.42
C ASP A 10 21.83 -2.25 -1.02
N GLY A 11 20.98 -2.86 -1.84
CA GLY A 11 19.82 -2.20 -2.42
C GLY A 11 18.76 -1.84 -1.36
N GLN A 12 18.64 -2.62 -0.30
CA GLN A 12 17.65 -2.39 0.76
C GLN A 12 18.04 -1.22 1.66
N ALA A 13 19.32 -1.08 2.00
CA ALA A 13 19.82 0.03 2.81
C ALA A 13 19.64 1.38 2.12
N ALA A 14 19.72 1.40 0.79
CA ALA A 14 19.57 2.58 -0.05
C ALA A 14 18.13 3.09 -0.18
N LEU A 15 17.11 2.28 0.14
CA LEU A 15 15.71 2.72 0.08
C LEU A 15 15.40 3.80 1.12
N ALA A 16 14.53 4.75 0.75
CA ALA A 16 13.96 5.73 1.65
C ALA A 16 13.44 5.07 2.95
N PRO A 17 13.66 5.67 4.15
CA PRO A 17 13.17 5.11 5.41
C PRO A 17 11.67 4.78 5.39
N LEU A 18 10.86 5.62 4.74
CA LEU A 18 9.43 5.41 4.60
C LEU A 18 9.11 4.15 3.77
N LEU A 19 9.79 3.93 2.65
CA LEU A 19 9.58 2.75 1.80
C LEU A 19 9.89 1.44 2.55
N ARG A 20 10.95 1.44 3.34
CA ARG A 20 11.30 0.30 4.22
C ARG A 20 10.22 0.08 5.29
N LYS A 21 9.71 1.17 5.89
CA LYS A 21 8.60 1.12 6.87
C LYS A 21 7.32 0.54 6.27
N LEU A 22 7.06 0.85 4.99
CA LEU A 22 5.99 0.28 4.17
C LEU A 22 6.29 -1.13 3.66
N ASN A 23 7.40 -1.76 4.07
CA ASN A 23 7.75 -3.12 3.68
C ASN A 23 8.04 -3.31 2.18
N LEU A 24 8.45 -2.26 1.46
CA LEU A 24 9.03 -2.43 0.13
C LEU A 24 10.40 -3.09 0.25
N ARG A 25 10.61 -4.14 -0.56
CA ARG A 25 11.91 -4.78 -0.74
C ARG A 25 12.58 -4.24 -1.99
N ALA A 26 13.89 -4.00 -1.94
CA ALA A 26 14.67 -3.55 -3.09
C ALA A 26 14.50 -4.51 -4.28
N GLY A 27 14.48 -3.96 -5.50
CA GLY A 27 14.28 -4.72 -6.74
C GLY A 27 12.85 -5.26 -6.95
N THR A 28 11.94 -5.11 -5.99
CA THR A 28 10.54 -5.56 -6.14
C THR A 28 9.80 -4.64 -7.10
N PRO A 29 9.20 -5.16 -8.20
CA PRO A 29 8.34 -4.36 -9.05
C PRO A 29 7.17 -3.80 -8.24
N ALA A 30 6.98 -2.49 -8.33
CA ALA A 30 5.99 -1.75 -7.56
C ALA A 30 4.94 -1.09 -8.45
N LEU A 31 3.68 -1.12 -8.01
CA LEU A 31 2.55 -0.43 -8.62
C LEU A 31 2.09 0.70 -7.71
N TRP A 32 2.21 1.95 -8.16
CA TRP A 32 1.88 3.15 -7.40
C TRP A 32 0.74 3.89 -8.07
N LEU A 33 -0.41 4.03 -7.41
CA LEU A 33 -1.61 4.60 -8.05
C LEU A 33 -2.05 5.89 -7.34
N GLY A 34 -2.20 6.96 -8.11
CA GLY A 34 -2.77 8.23 -7.63
C GLY A 34 -1.93 8.99 -6.62
N VAL A 35 -0.60 8.79 -6.59
CA VAL A 35 0.30 9.46 -5.64
C VAL A 35 0.23 10.99 -5.82
N PRO A 36 -0.21 11.75 -4.80
CA PRO A 36 -0.24 13.21 -4.88
C PRO A 36 1.17 13.79 -5.05
N ASP A 37 1.30 14.84 -5.86
CA ASP A 37 2.61 15.43 -6.17
C ASP A 37 3.32 15.99 -4.93
N ASP A 38 2.55 16.51 -3.96
CA ASP A 38 3.06 17.08 -2.73
C ASP A 38 3.54 16.07 -1.68
N VAL A 39 3.38 14.77 -1.93
CA VAL A 39 3.94 13.70 -1.08
C VAL A 39 5.01 12.86 -1.80
N ARG A 40 5.26 13.11 -3.10
CA ARG A 40 6.22 12.33 -3.90
C ARG A 40 7.63 12.33 -3.30
N ASP A 41 8.08 13.48 -2.81
CA ASP A 41 9.42 13.66 -2.25
C ASP A 41 9.65 12.81 -0.98
N LEU A 42 8.58 12.43 -0.26
CA LEU A 42 8.67 11.57 0.92
C LEU A 42 9.16 10.15 0.59
N PHE A 43 9.10 9.79 -0.69
CA PHE A 43 9.53 8.50 -1.18
C PHE A 43 10.93 8.52 -1.81
N GLU A 44 11.64 9.64 -1.72
CA GLU A 44 13.02 9.74 -2.20
C GLU A 44 14.04 9.18 -1.19
N PRO A 45 15.10 8.50 -1.65
CA PRO A 45 15.36 8.14 -3.05
C PRO A 45 14.34 7.13 -3.58
N TRP A 46 13.90 7.36 -4.83
CA TRP A 46 12.95 6.50 -5.52
C TRP A 46 13.47 5.06 -5.60
N PRO A 47 12.59 4.04 -5.45
CA PRO A 47 13.03 2.67 -5.56
C PRO A 47 13.45 2.35 -7.00
N ALA A 48 14.42 1.46 -7.15
CA ALA A 48 14.77 0.82 -8.40
C ALA A 48 14.23 -0.63 -8.42
N PRO A 49 13.46 -1.05 -9.44
CA PRO A 49 13.00 -0.24 -10.58
C PRO A 49 11.98 0.84 -10.18
N LYS A 50 11.88 1.90 -10.99
CA LYS A 50 10.88 2.96 -10.76
C LYS A 50 9.47 2.34 -10.73
N PRO A 51 8.59 2.77 -9.80
CA PRO A 51 7.24 2.26 -9.73
C PRO A 51 6.46 2.54 -11.02
N ARG A 52 5.60 1.60 -11.40
CA ARG A 52 4.62 1.81 -12.47
C ARG A 52 3.45 2.61 -11.93
N GLU A 53 2.96 3.57 -12.70
CA GLU A 53 1.82 4.41 -12.32
C GLU A 53 0.50 4.04 -13.04
N ARG A 54 0.53 2.96 -13.81
CA ARG A 54 -0.63 2.38 -14.50
C ARG A 54 -0.85 0.95 -14.04
N ALA A 55 -2.11 0.56 -13.92
CA ALA A 55 -2.55 -0.79 -13.52
C ALA A 55 -2.29 -1.80 -14.65
N GLU A 56 -1.00 -2.14 -14.81
CA GLU A 56 -0.50 -3.01 -15.87
C GLU A 56 0.59 -3.94 -15.31
N GLY A 57 0.60 -5.17 -15.82
CA GLY A 57 1.52 -6.22 -15.38
C GLY A 57 1.35 -6.62 -13.91
N GLU A 58 2.23 -7.51 -13.44
CA GLU A 58 2.23 -7.97 -12.05
C GLU A 58 3.27 -7.23 -11.20
N ALA A 59 2.94 -6.97 -9.94
CA ALA A 59 3.80 -6.29 -8.97
C ALA A 59 3.80 -7.04 -7.63
N GLY A 60 4.95 -7.10 -6.97
CA GLY A 60 5.06 -7.67 -5.61
C GLY A 60 4.71 -6.66 -4.52
N PHE A 61 4.55 -5.39 -4.89
CA PHE A 61 4.25 -4.28 -3.99
C PHE A 61 3.24 -3.34 -4.65
N GLY A 62 2.19 -2.97 -3.92
CA GLY A 62 1.18 -2.02 -4.33
C GLY A 62 1.03 -0.90 -3.29
N LEU A 63 1.04 0.35 -3.75
CA LEU A 63 0.71 1.53 -2.95
C LEU A 63 -0.28 2.37 -3.74
N ALA A 64 -1.47 2.61 -3.21
CA ALA A 64 -2.43 3.48 -3.87
C ALA A 64 -2.92 4.56 -2.92
N PHE A 65 -3.22 5.73 -3.45
CA PHE A 65 -3.84 6.84 -2.72
C PHE A 65 -5.29 6.98 -3.16
N ALA A 66 -6.17 7.23 -2.21
CA ALA A 66 -7.59 7.47 -2.43
C ALA A 66 -8.14 8.45 -1.39
N ILE A 67 -9.06 9.32 -1.82
CA ILE A 67 -9.78 10.26 -0.94
C ILE A 67 -11.30 10.05 -1.02
N THR A 68 -11.82 9.56 -2.14
CA THR A 68 -13.24 9.19 -2.30
C THR A 68 -13.47 7.69 -2.18
N GLN A 69 -14.71 7.27 -1.94
CA GLN A 69 -15.07 5.84 -1.93
C GLN A 69 -14.89 5.19 -3.31
N GLU A 70 -15.24 5.91 -4.40
CA GLU A 70 -15.07 5.41 -5.76
C GLU A 70 -13.60 5.15 -6.11
N GLU A 71 -12.71 6.07 -5.70
CA GLU A 71 -11.27 5.88 -5.84
C GLU A 71 -10.81 4.68 -5.03
N LEU A 72 -11.22 4.59 -3.76
CA LEU A 72 -10.86 3.47 -2.88
C LEU A 72 -11.22 2.14 -3.52
N ASP A 73 -12.46 1.97 -3.99
CA ASP A 73 -12.94 0.73 -4.60
C ASP A 73 -12.16 0.40 -5.88
N THR A 74 -11.91 1.41 -6.72
CA THR A 74 -11.11 1.28 -7.95
C THR A 74 -9.66 0.87 -7.63
N ARG A 75 -9.05 1.48 -6.61
CA ARG A 75 -7.67 1.15 -6.19
C ARG A 75 -7.59 -0.25 -5.61
N LEU A 76 -8.55 -0.64 -4.76
CA LEU A 76 -8.62 -1.98 -4.19
C LEU A 76 -8.71 -3.04 -5.29
N GLN A 77 -9.58 -2.82 -6.29
CA GLN A 77 -9.72 -3.72 -7.43
C GLN A 77 -8.42 -3.82 -8.24
N ALA A 78 -7.80 -2.68 -8.56
CA ALA A 78 -6.54 -2.67 -9.31
C ALA A 78 -5.41 -3.38 -8.56
N LEU A 79 -5.25 -3.13 -7.26
CA LEU A 79 -4.24 -3.82 -6.45
C LEU A 79 -4.55 -5.32 -6.34
N ALA A 80 -5.81 -5.71 -6.16
CA ALA A 80 -6.20 -7.11 -6.08
C ALA A 80 -5.92 -7.87 -7.40
N THR A 81 -6.04 -7.21 -8.55
CA THR A 81 -5.75 -7.80 -9.87
C THR A 81 -4.25 -7.84 -10.16
N HIS A 82 -3.54 -6.74 -9.96
CA HIS A 82 -2.16 -6.56 -10.44
C HIS A 82 -1.08 -6.93 -9.41
N CYS A 83 -1.46 -7.22 -8.17
CA CYS A 83 -0.54 -7.66 -7.14
C CYS A 83 -0.95 -9.05 -6.62
N PRO A 84 -0.74 -10.12 -7.40
CA PRO A 84 -1.16 -11.47 -7.04
C PRO A 84 -0.32 -12.04 -5.89
N GLY A 85 -0.76 -13.18 -5.35
CA GLY A 85 -0.04 -13.86 -4.27
C GLY A 85 0.00 -13.06 -2.96
N ASP A 86 1.08 -13.23 -2.18
CA ASP A 86 1.29 -12.54 -0.89
C ASP A 86 1.99 -11.18 -1.07
N ALA A 87 1.61 -10.44 -2.12
CA ALA A 87 2.11 -9.11 -2.38
C ALA A 87 1.82 -8.15 -1.22
N VAL A 88 2.68 -7.15 -1.04
CA VAL A 88 2.51 -6.11 -0.01
C VAL A 88 1.59 -5.02 -0.55
N LEU A 89 0.39 -4.89 0.00
CA LEU A 89 -0.62 -3.93 -0.46
C LEU A 89 -0.84 -2.83 0.57
N TRP A 90 -0.81 -1.58 0.12
CA TRP A 90 -1.11 -0.41 0.93
C TRP A 90 -2.11 0.50 0.24
N ILE A 91 -3.09 0.97 1.00
CA ILE A 91 -3.93 2.11 0.62
C ILE A 91 -3.62 3.27 1.56
N ALA A 92 -3.17 4.38 1.00
CA ALA A 92 -2.98 5.65 1.66
C ALA A 92 -4.26 6.50 1.55
N TYR A 93 -4.66 7.09 2.67
CA TYR A 93 -5.82 7.96 2.78
C TYR A 93 -5.53 9.11 3.76
N PRO A 94 -6.16 10.28 3.59
CA PRO A 94 -5.98 11.38 4.51
C PRO A 94 -6.50 11.03 5.89
N LYS A 95 -5.75 11.43 6.91
CA LYS A 95 -6.21 11.37 8.30
C LYS A 95 -7.37 12.33 8.49
N GLN A 96 -8.29 11.98 9.39
CA GLN A 96 -9.36 12.89 9.83
C GLN A 96 -8.83 14.21 10.41
N THR A 97 -7.60 14.22 10.93
CA THR A 97 -6.94 15.42 11.46
C THR A 97 -6.26 16.28 10.39
N SER A 98 -6.23 15.84 9.12
CA SER A 98 -5.66 16.64 8.04
C SER A 98 -6.44 17.95 7.89
N ARG A 99 -5.70 19.05 7.71
CA ARG A 99 -6.30 20.36 7.36
C ARG A 99 -6.26 20.63 5.86
N ARG A 100 -5.54 19.80 5.10
CA ARG A 100 -5.31 19.95 3.66
C ARG A 100 -6.28 19.15 2.81
N TYR A 101 -6.66 17.96 3.29
CA TYR A 101 -7.52 17.05 2.53
C TYR A 101 -8.75 16.66 3.34
N ARG A 102 -9.80 16.32 2.61
CA ARG A 102 -11.03 15.72 3.15
C ARG A 102 -11.18 14.34 2.53
N CYS A 103 -11.35 13.33 3.38
CA CYS A 103 -11.57 11.95 2.96
C CYS A 103 -13.01 11.53 3.28
N GLU A 104 -13.63 10.80 2.37
CA GLU A 104 -14.99 10.27 2.55
C GLU A 104 -15.03 9.07 3.51
N PHE A 105 -13.88 8.45 3.75
CA PHE A 105 -13.71 7.31 4.63
C PHE A 105 -12.61 7.56 5.68
N ASN A 106 -12.40 6.60 6.57
CA ASN A 106 -11.35 6.70 7.59
C ASN A 106 -10.80 5.32 7.94
N ARG A 107 -9.96 5.25 8.98
CA ARG A 107 -9.31 4.00 9.42
C ARG A 107 -10.27 2.85 9.77
N ASP A 108 -11.52 3.17 10.12
CA ASP A 108 -12.50 2.23 10.64
C ASP A 108 -13.76 2.16 9.75
N SER A 109 -13.85 2.88 8.61
CA SER A 109 -15.01 2.88 7.69
C SER A 109 -14.61 2.84 6.21
N GLY A 110 -15.50 2.39 5.31
CA GLY A 110 -15.30 2.38 3.84
C GLY A 110 -14.54 1.17 3.27
N TRP A 111 -14.18 0.18 4.08
CA TRP A 111 -13.31 -0.94 3.68
C TRP A 111 -14.07 -2.23 3.28
N ASP A 112 -15.40 -2.20 3.15
CA ASP A 112 -16.22 -3.37 2.81
C ASP A 112 -15.72 -4.08 1.55
N ARG A 113 -15.42 -3.29 0.50
CA ARG A 113 -14.89 -3.81 -0.76
C ARG A 113 -13.58 -4.57 -0.61
N ALA A 114 -12.74 -4.21 0.37
CA ALA A 114 -11.51 -4.95 0.65
C ALA A 114 -11.84 -6.37 1.15
N GLY A 115 -12.82 -6.50 2.04
CA GLY A 115 -13.30 -7.79 2.53
C GLY A 115 -13.87 -8.67 1.42
N GLU A 116 -14.67 -8.10 0.51
CA GLU A 116 -15.19 -8.80 -0.69
C GLU A 116 -14.08 -9.33 -1.60
N LEU A 117 -12.96 -8.61 -1.68
CA LEU A 117 -11.76 -9.00 -2.44
C LEU A 117 -10.85 -9.98 -1.67
N GLY A 118 -11.28 -10.44 -0.49
CA GLY A 118 -10.52 -11.35 0.37
C GLY A 118 -9.29 -10.70 0.98
N LEU A 119 -9.32 -9.38 1.20
CA LEU A 119 -8.26 -8.59 1.81
C LEU A 119 -8.64 -8.18 3.23
N GLU A 120 -7.68 -8.27 4.15
CA GLU A 120 -7.85 -7.88 5.55
C GLU A 120 -6.81 -6.85 5.95
N PRO A 121 -7.19 -5.82 6.74
CA PRO A 121 -6.24 -4.88 7.31
C PRO A 121 -5.35 -5.54 8.37
N VAL A 122 -4.03 -5.41 8.21
CA VAL A 122 -3.05 -6.04 9.11
C VAL A 122 -2.13 -5.06 9.82
N ARG A 123 -1.98 -3.83 9.32
CA ARG A 123 -1.10 -2.82 9.91
C ARG A 123 -1.47 -1.43 9.40
N MET A 124 -1.29 -0.40 10.22
CA MET A 124 -1.39 0.99 9.79
C MET A 124 -0.08 1.73 10.04
N VAL A 125 0.28 2.66 9.15
CA VAL A 125 1.49 3.48 9.21
C VAL A 125 1.14 4.92 8.86
N ALA A 126 1.58 5.90 9.67
CA ALA A 126 1.58 7.29 9.23
C ALA A 126 2.66 7.51 8.16
N ILE A 127 2.27 8.13 7.04
CA ILE A 127 3.16 8.60 5.97
C ILE A 127 3.80 9.93 6.40
N ASP A 128 2.96 10.92 6.72
CA ASP A 128 3.36 12.25 7.19
C ASP A 128 2.32 12.79 8.18
N ALA A 129 2.15 14.12 8.28
CA ALA A 129 1.13 14.74 9.12
C ALA A 129 -0.30 14.48 8.62
N ASP A 130 -0.50 14.44 7.30
CA ASP A 130 -1.81 14.44 6.64
C ASP A 130 -2.28 13.05 6.20
N TRP A 131 -1.37 12.11 5.92
CA TRP A 131 -1.67 10.81 5.33
C TRP A 131 -1.34 9.64 6.25
N SER A 132 -2.23 8.64 6.26
CA SER A 132 -2.00 7.31 6.82
C SER A 132 -2.09 6.28 5.71
N ALA A 133 -1.34 5.20 5.81
CA ALA A 133 -1.44 4.02 4.96
C ALA A 133 -1.92 2.81 5.76
N LEU A 134 -2.92 2.11 5.24
CA LEU A 134 -3.42 0.84 5.75
C LEU A 134 -2.89 -0.31 4.90
N ARG A 135 -2.18 -1.23 5.54
CA ARG A 135 -1.70 -2.45 4.91
C ARG A 135 -2.82 -3.46 4.86
N LEU A 136 -3.07 -3.95 3.65
CA LEU A 136 -3.99 -5.03 3.39
C LEU A 136 -3.19 -6.30 3.05
N ARG A 137 -3.72 -7.45 3.44
CA ARG A 137 -3.15 -8.75 3.10
C ARG A 137 -4.26 -9.72 2.75
N ARG A 138 -4.03 -10.57 1.75
CA ARG A 138 -5.02 -11.60 1.39
C ARG A 138 -5.19 -12.58 2.54
N VAL A 139 -6.44 -12.89 2.88
CA VAL A 139 -6.82 -13.76 4.00
C VAL A 139 -6.04 -15.08 3.98
N GLN A 140 -5.90 -15.71 2.81
CA GLN A 140 -5.24 -17.01 2.65
C GLN A 140 -3.76 -17.03 3.06
N TYR A 141 -3.09 -15.88 3.13
CA TYR A 141 -1.69 -15.79 3.58
C TYR A 141 -1.55 -15.42 5.06
N ILE A 142 -2.65 -15.16 5.76
CA ILE A 142 -2.67 -14.80 7.18
C ILE A 142 -2.67 -16.08 8.03
N LYS A 143 -1.48 -16.48 8.52
CA LYS A 143 -1.27 -17.70 9.32
C LYS A 143 -2.10 -17.76 10.61
N GLN A 144 -2.39 -16.61 11.23
CA GLN A 144 -3.24 -16.50 12.41
C GLN A 144 -4.16 -15.30 12.24
N LEU A 145 -5.39 -15.54 11.83
CA LEU A 145 -6.41 -14.52 11.79
C LEU A 145 -6.94 -14.33 13.22
N LYS A 146 -6.33 -13.45 14.01
CA LYS A 146 -6.94 -12.98 15.26
C LYS A 146 -8.10 -12.07 14.88
N ARG A 147 -9.26 -12.67 14.59
CA ARG A 147 -10.51 -11.93 14.43
C ARG A 147 -10.86 -11.36 15.80
N ASP A 148 -10.77 -10.04 15.93
CA ASP A 148 -11.40 -9.34 17.05
C ASP A 148 -12.93 -9.45 16.84
N PRO A 149 -13.69 -10.11 17.75
CA PRO A 149 -15.13 -10.21 17.60
C PRO A 149 -15.83 -8.84 17.56
N ALA A 150 -15.21 -7.78 18.10
CA ALA A 150 -15.72 -6.41 18.06
C ALA A 150 -15.48 -5.70 16.71
N ARG A 151 -14.65 -6.27 15.82
CA ARG A 151 -14.44 -5.82 14.44
C ARG A 151 -15.12 -6.75 13.44
N ARG A 152 -16.27 -7.30 13.81
CA ARG A 152 -17.19 -7.84 12.81
C ARG A 152 -17.70 -6.65 12.02
N TRP A 153 -17.24 -6.52 10.78
CA TRP A 153 -18.03 -5.86 9.76
C TRP A 153 -19.27 -6.71 9.57
N THR A 154 -20.30 -6.38 10.35
CA THR A 154 -21.66 -6.89 10.11
C THR A 154 -22.21 -6.16 8.90
N PRO A 155 -22.79 -6.89 7.92
CA PRO A 155 -23.38 -6.31 6.73
C PRO A 155 -24.52 -5.34 7.05
#